data_AF-A0A2H0MSS1-F1
#
_entry.id   AF-A0A2H0MSS1-F1
#
_cell.length_a   1.000
_cell.length_b   1.000
_cell.length_c   1.000
_cell.angle_alpha   90.00
_cell.angle_beta   90.00
_cell.angle_gamma   90.00
#
_symmetry.space_group_name_H-M   'P 1'
#
loop_
_entity.id
_entity.type
_entity.pdbx_description
1 polymer ?
#
loop_
_entity_poly.entity_id
_entity_poly.type
_entity_poly.pdbx_seq_one_letter_code
_entity_poly.pdbx_strand_id
1 'polypeptide(L)'
;MSLSEEVQHLYSEPGIGATYINTYGELNIKNLVEKYRSLNESEMQEMLAIVIDFSKSFDLSASYLSVGVLHALGQDSAVEEAYQWAQKQDNPLNFTHHYDIGKSLADYYTKTP
;
A
#
# COMPACT_ATOMS: atom_id res chain seq x y z
N MET A 1 -17.40 0.84 13.13
CA MET A 1 -16.92 0.92 11.74
C MET A 1 -16.46 -0.48 11.37
N SER A 2 -16.69 -0.92 10.14
CA SER A 2 -16.15 -2.20 9.66
C SER A 2 -14.65 -2.08 9.38
N LEU A 3 -13.93 -3.21 9.35
CA LEU A 3 -12.49 -3.22 9.04
C LEU A 3 -12.21 -2.60 7.66
N SER A 4 -13.03 -2.90 6.65
CA SER A 4 -12.88 -2.32 5.31
C SER A 4 -13.02 -0.80 5.31
N GLU A 5 -13.99 -0.25 6.04
CA GLU A 5 -14.16 1.21 6.18
C GLU A 5 -12.96 1.87 6.89
N GLU A 6 -12.43 1.21 7.93
CA GLU A 6 -11.22 1.66 8.63
C GLU A 6 -10.00 1.67 7.70
N VAL A 7 -9.79 0.59 6.94
CA VAL A 7 -8.69 0.51 5.99
C VAL A 7 -8.81 1.58 4.90
N GLN A 8 -10.00 1.76 4.31
CA GLN A 8 -10.25 2.80 3.30
C GLN A 8 -9.99 4.22 3.84
N HIS A 9 -10.36 4.47 5.10
CA HIS A 9 -10.08 5.73 5.75
C HIS A 9 -8.57 5.98 5.87
N LEU A 10 -7.78 4.96 6.23
CA LEU A 10 -6.32 5.06 6.32
C LEU A 10 -5.63 5.30 4.96
N TYR A 11 -6.23 4.90 3.85
CA TYR A 11 -5.75 5.29 2.51
C TYR A 11 -5.98 6.78 2.20
N SER A 12 -6.97 7.39 2.85
CA SER A 12 -7.42 8.74 2.54
C SER A 12 -6.93 9.79 3.54
N GLU A 13 -6.43 9.37 4.71
CA GLU A 13 -6.01 10.27 5.79
C GLU A 13 -4.60 9.97 6.32
N PRO A 14 -3.66 10.94 6.20
CA PRO A 14 -3.82 12.26 5.58
C PRO A 14 -4.05 12.17 4.06
N GLY A 15 -4.78 13.15 3.51
CA GLY A 15 -5.01 13.22 2.06
C GLY A 15 -3.71 13.50 1.31
N ILE A 16 -3.36 12.63 0.37
CA ILE A 16 -2.22 12.84 -0.52
C ILE A 16 -2.62 13.89 -1.56
N GLY A 17 -2.21 15.14 -1.35
CA GLY A 17 -2.43 16.22 -2.31
C GLY A 17 -1.73 15.98 -3.66
N ALA A 18 -2.15 16.70 -4.70
CA ALA A 18 -1.66 16.56 -6.08
C ALA A 18 -0.13 16.73 -6.26
N THR A 19 0.58 17.25 -5.26
CA THR A 19 2.03 17.45 -5.27
C THR A 19 2.82 16.32 -4.61
N TYR A 20 2.18 15.20 -4.21
CA TYR A 20 2.83 14.07 -3.54
C TYR A 20 3.84 14.54 -2.49
N ILE A 21 3.40 15.26 -1.45
CA ILE A 21 4.30 15.55 -0.33
C ILE A 21 4.61 14.22 0.32
N ASN A 22 5.83 13.71 0.12
CA ASN A 22 6.33 12.39 0.54
C ASN A 22 5.93 12.02 1.99
N THR A 23 5.80 13.02 2.86
CA THR A 23 5.42 12.88 4.27
C THR A 23 4.04 12.27 4.49
N TYR A 24 3.05 12.55 3.62
CA TYR A 24 1.70 12.01 3.80
C TYR A 24 1.61 10.56 3.37
N GLY A 25 2.17 10.22 2.21
CA GLY A 25 2.26 8.82 1.77
C GLY A 25 2.98 7.92 2.77
N GLU A 26 4.08 8.41 3.36
CA GLU A 26 4.79 7.70 4.43
C GLU A 26 3.89 7.46 5.65
N LEU A 27 3.11 8.47 6.07
CA LEU A 27 2.20 8.35 7.20
C LEU A 27 1.03 7.39 6.91
N ASN A 28 0.48 7.40 5.70
CA ASN A 28 -0.55 6.43 5.30
C ASN A 28 -0.01 5.00 5.36
N ILE A 29 1.18 4.75 4.78
CA ILE A 29 1.84 3.43 4.82
C ILE A 29 2.07 3.00 6.27
N LYS A 30 2.61 3.90 7.10
CA LYS A 30 2.83 3.64 8.52
C LYS A 30 1.53 3.22 9.22
N ASN A 31 0.49 4.01 9.08
CA ASN A 31 -0.78 3.76 9.76
C ASN A 31 -1.41 2.44 9.30
N LEU A 32 -1.32 2.11 8.01
CA LEU A 32 -1.78 0.83 7.47
C LEU A 32 -0.98 -0.36 8.03
N VAL A 33 0.35 -0.25 8.12
CA VAL A 33 1.21 -1.30 8.69
C VAL A 33 0.94 -1.49 10.19
N GLU A 34 0.83 -0.39 10.94
CA GLU A 34 0.51 -0.43 12.38
C GLU A 34 -0.89 -1.00 12.61
N LYS A 35 -1.87 -0.62 11.78
CA LYS A 35 -3.21 -1.21 11.81
C LYS A 35 -3.12 -2.71 11.60
N TYR A 36 -2.48 -3.17 10.52
CA TYR A 36 -2.30 -4.61 10.25
C TYR A 36 -1.72 -5.36 11.45
N ARG A 37 -0.63 -4.86 12.04
CA ARG A 37 0.05 -5.51 13.17
C ARG A 37 -0.79 -5.53 14.46
N SER A 38 -1.78 -4.65 14.59
CA SER A 38 -2.68 -4.60 15.75
C SER A 38 -3.88 -5.56 15.67
N LEU A 39 -4.15 -6.12 14.49
CA LEU A 39 -5.30 -6.98 14.23
C LEU A 39 -5.09 -8.41 14.74
N ASN A 40 -6.19 -9.14 14.91
CA ASN A 40 -6.11 -10.59 15.08
C ASN A 40 -5.84 -11.29 13.74
N GLU A 41 -5.49 -12.58 13.77
CA GLU A 41 -5.09 -13.33 12.56
C GLU A 41 -6.17 -13.33 11.46
N SER A 42 -7.45 -13.45 11.81
CA SER A 42 -8.55 -13.43 10.83
C SER A 42 -8.67 -12.07 10.16
N GLU A 43 -8.58 -11.00 10.95
CA GLU A 43 -8.66 -9.62 10.46
C GLU A 43 -7.41 -9.24 9.66
N MET A 44 -6.23 -9.75 10.01
CA MET A 44 -5.00 -9.60 9.22
C MET A 44 -5.19 -10.18 7.82
N GLN A 45 -5.78 -11.36 7.69
CA GLN A 45 -6.05 -11.96 6.37
C GLN A 45 -7.06 -11.13 5.56
N GLU A 46 -8.10 -10.62 6.20
CA GLU A 46 -9.08 -9.74 5.54
C GLU A 46 -8.42 -8.44 5.06
N MET A 47 -7.64 -7.78 5.91
CA MET A 47 -6.92 -6.57 5.53
C MET A 47 -5.90 -6.83 4.42
N LEU A 48 -5.17 -7.95 4.49
CA LEU A 48 -4.21 -8.32 3.46
C LEU A 48 -4.88 -8.49 2.09
N ALA A 49 -6.06 -9.13 2.03
CA ALA A 49 -6.82 -9.25 0.79
C ALA A 49 -7.19 -7.88 0.20
N ILE A 50 -7.65 -6.94 1.05
CA ILE A 50 -7.98 -5.57 0.63
C ILE A 50 -6.75 -4.86 0.05
N VAL A 51 -5.61 -4.94 0.74
CA VAL A 51 -4.35 -4.32 0.29
C VAL A 51 -3.86 -4.94 -1.03
N ILE A 52 -3.96 -6.26 -1.18
CA ILE A 52 -3.60 -6.95 -2.44
C ILE A 52 -4.48 -6.45 -3.59
N ASP A 53 -5.80 -6.32 -3.36
CA ASP A 53 -6.69 -5.83 -4.40
C ASP A 53 -6.39 -4.38 -4.79
N PHE A 54 -6.15 -3.50 -3.81
CA PHE A 54 -5.80 -2.11 -4.09
C PHE A 54 -4.43 -1.93 -4.75
N SER A 55 -3.47 -2.85 -4.53
CA SER A 55 -2.18 -2.81 -5.23
C SER A 55 -2.30 -2.84 -6.75
N LYS A 56 -3.42 -3.37 -7.27
CA LYS A 56 -3.74 -3.48 -8.71
C LYS A 56 -4.84 -2.48 -9.14
N SER A 57 -4.99 -1.37 -8.42
CA SER A 57 -5.95 -0.32 -8.74
C SER A 57 -5.42 0.67 -9.77
N PHE A 58 -6.31 1.25 -10.58
CA PHE A 58 -5.99 2.39 -11.44
C PHE A 58 -5.84 3.72 -10.67
N ASP A 59 -6.29 3.76 -9.41
CA ASP A 59 -5.94 4.84 -8.50
C ASP A 59 -4.47 4.70 -8.11
N LEU A 60 -3.64 5.62 -8.61
CA LEU A 60 -2.20 5.62 -8.37
C LEU A 60 -1.88 5.74 -6.88
N SER A 61 -2.63 6.56 -6.14
CA SER A 61 -2.44 6.75 -4.70
C SER A 61 -2.70 5.45 -3.95
N ALA A 62 -3.86 4.83 -4.18
CA ALA A 62 -4.21 3.58 -3.53
C ALA A 62 -3.22 2.46 -3.89
N SER A 63 -2.85 2.34 -5.16
CA SER A 63 -1.99 1.26 -5.63
C SER A 63 -0.54 1.39 -5.13
N TYR A 64 0.04 2.59 -5.11
CA TYR A 64 1.39 2.76 -4.59
C TYR A 64 1.47 2.59 -3.08
N LEU A 65 0.48 3.10 -2.33
CA LEU A 65 0.39 2.90 -0.89
C LEU A 65 0.31 1.40 -0.56
N SER A 66 -0.52 0.67 -1.31
CA SER A 66 -0.68 -0.78 -1.14
C SER A 66 0.62 -1.52 -1.36
N VAL A 67 1.35 -1.21 -2.44
CA VAL A 67 2.66 -1.84 -2.71
C VAL A 67 3.67 -1.53 -1.61
N GLY A 68 3.68 -0.28 -1.10
CA GLY A 68 4.51 0.09 0.05
C GLY A 68 4.18 -0.72 1.30
N VAL A 69 2.89 -0.90 1.61
CA VAL A 69 2.44 -1.73 2.75
C VAL A 69 2.84 -3.19 2.57
N LEU A 70 2.59 -3.79 1.40
CA LEU A 70 2.96 -5.18 1.11
C LEU A 70 4.47 -5.39 1.26
N HIS A 71 5.28 -4.46 0.75
CA HIS A 71 6.73 -4.47 0.93
C HIS A 71 7.14 -4.39 2.41
N ALA A 72 6.55 -3.47 3.18
CA ALA A 72 6.78 -3.35 4.62
C ALA A 72 6.40 -4.61 5.43
N LEU A 73 5.41 -5.37 4.95
CA LEU A 73 4.94 -6.62 5.56
C LEU A 73 5.66 -7.88 5.04
N GLY A 74 6.65 -7.73 4.16
CA GLY A 74 7.41 -8.85 3.58
C GLY A 74 6.59 -9.73 2.63
N GLN A 75 5.53 -9.18 2.03
CA GLN A 75 4.65 -9.89 1.10
C GLN A 75 5.21 -9.84 -0.33
N ASP A 76 6.44 -10.34 -0.51
CA ASP A 76 7.20 -10.20 -1.76
C ASP A 76 6.47 -10.74 -2.99
N SER A 77 5.74 -11.86 -2.83
CA SER A 77 4.95 -12.45 -3.93
C SER A 77 3.82 -11.53 -4.38
N ALA A 78 3.12 -10.89 -3.44
CA ALA A 78 2.06 -9.93 -3.78
C ALA A 78 2.62 -8.65 -4.41
N VAL A 79 3.81 -8.21 -3.97
CA VAL A 79 4.52 -7.11 -4.62
C VAL A 79 4.87 -7.48 -6.05
N GLU A 80 5.45 -8.66 -6.30
CA GLU A 80 5.78 -9.12 -7.64
C GLU A 80 4.54 -9.21 -8.55
N GLU A 81 3.43 -9.74 -8.04
CA GLU A 81 2.15 -9.80 -8.75
C GLU A 81 1.64 -8.40 -9.15
N ALA A 82 1.77 -7.40 -8.26
CA ALA A 82 1.39 -6.02 -8.57
C ALA A 82 2.24 -5.44 -9.70
N TYR A 83 3.56 -5.66 -9.67
CA TYR A 83 4.45 -5.24 -10.77
C TYR A 83 4.11 -5.95 -12.08
N GLN A 84 3.83 -7.26 -12.05
CA GLN A 84 3.40 -8.00 -13.24
C GLN A 84 2.05 -7.51 -13.79
N TRP A 85 1.12 -7.11 -12.91
CA TRP A 85 -0.12 -6.46 -13.32
C TRP A 85 0.15 -5.11 -13.99
N ALA A 86 1.00 -4.26 -13.40
CA ALA A 86 1.35 -2.96 -13.95
C ALA A 86 1.97 -3.06 -15.35
N GLN A 87 2.82 -4.06 -15.59
CA GLN A 87 3.45 -4.30 -16.91
C GLN A 87 2.44 -4.64 -18.02
N LYS A 88 1.21 -5.05 -17.68
CA LYS A 88 0.15 -5.38 -18.63
C LYS A 88 -0.77 -4.19 -18.96
N GLN A 89 -0.57 -3.04 -18.31
CA GLN A 89 -1.39 -1.83 -18.53
C GLN A 89 -0.83 -0.97 -19.66
N ASP A 90 -1.65 -0.05 -20.18
CA ASP A 90 -1.26 0.85 -21.29
C ASP A 90 -0.11 1.81 -20.93
N ASN A 91 0.09 2.12 -19.65
CA ASN A 91 1.16 2.99 -19.16
C ASN A 91 1.92 2.33 -17.98
N PRO A 92 2.73 1.30 -18.26
CA PRO A 92 3.35 0.49 -17.21
C PRO A 92 4.39 1.28 -16.41
N LEU A 93 5.06 2.25 -17.04
CA LEU A 93 6.06 3.09 -16.38
C LEU A 93 5.44 4.01 -15.33
N ASN A 94 4.22 4.49 -15.55
CA ASN A 94 3.56 5.34 -14.57
C ASN A 94 3.25 4.58 -13.27
N PHE A 95 2.69 3.37 -13.38
CA PHE A 95 2.42 2.55 -12.19
C PHE A 95 3.71 2.12 -11.49
N THR A 96 4.66 1.56 -12.23
CA THR A 96 5.92 1.05 -11.64
C THR A 96 6.74 2.16 -10.98
N HIS A 97 6.77 3.36 -11.55
CA HIS A 97 7.40 4.51 -10.90
C HIS A 97 6.76 4.86 -9.54
N HIS A 98 5.43 4.85 -9.45
CA HIS A 98 4.76 5.09 -8.17
C HIS A 98 5.01 3.93 -7.19
N TYR A 99 5.04 2.68 -7.66
CA TYR A 99 5.38 1.54 -6.82
C TYR A 99 6.79 1.63 -6.22
N ASP A 100 7.76 2.10 -7.01
CA ASP A 100 9.13 2.34 -6.51
C ASP A 100 9.14 3.41 -5.40
N ILE A 101 8.34 4.48 -5.55
CA ILE A 101 8.14 5.49 -4.49
C ILE A 101 7.56 4.83 -3.24
N GLY A 102 6.48 4.05 -3.37
CA GLY A 102 5.85 3.36 -2.25
C GLY A 102 6.82 2.46 -1.48
N LYS A 103 7.62 1.66 -2.18
CA LYS A 103 8.66 0.82 -1.57
C LYS A 103 9.73 1.66 -0.87
N SER A 104 10.20 2.73 -1.52
CA SER A 104 11.22 3.62 -0.94
C SER A 104 10.74 4.29 0.34
N LEU A 105 9.47 4.67 0.43
CA LEU A 105 8.88 5.22 1.66
C LEU A 105 8.73 4.13 2.74
N ALA A 106 8.48 2.89 2.32
CA ALA A 106 8.26 1.75 3.21
C ALA A 106 9.53 1.13 3.79
N ASP A 107 10.71 1.40 3.22
CA ASP A 107 11.99 0.77 3.61
C ASP A 107 12.39 1.00 5.07
N TYR A 108 11.85 2.02 5.75
CA TYR A 108 12.05 2.22 7.18
C TYR A 108 11.34 1.15 8.03
N TYR A 109 10.21 0.64 7.53
CA TYR A 109 9.34 -0.30 8.27
C TYR A 109 9.68 -1.77 8.04
N THR A 110 10.39 -2.09 6.95
CA THR A 110 10.86 -3.47 6.67
C THR A 110 11.89 -3.98 7.69
N LYS A 111 12.50 -3.08 8.47
CA LYS A 111 13.56 -3.41 9.45
C LYS A 111 13.11 -3.40 10.91
N THR A 112 11.84 -3.07 11.18
CA THR A 112 11.34 -2.93 12.55
C THR A 112 10.33 -4.05 12.83
N PRO A 113 10.67 -5.04 13.68
CA PRO A 113 9.76 -6.14 14.03
C PRO A 113 8.48 -5.64 14.71
#